data_AF-A0A5D2SJJ0-F1
#
_entry.id   AF-A0A5D2SJJ0-F1
#
_cell.length_a   1.000
_cell.length_b   1.000
_cell.length_c   1.000
_cell.angle_alpha   90.00
_cell.angle_beta   90.00
_cell.angle_gamma   90.00
#
_symmetry.space_group_name_H-M   'P 1'
#
loop_
_entity.id
_entity.type
_entity.pdbx_description
1 polymer ?
#
loop_
_entity_poly.entity_id
_entity_poly.type
_entity_poly.pdbx_seq_one_letter_code
_entity_poly.pdbx_strand_id
1 'polypeptide(L)'
;MDYCGDFIELLGPDISTKILMNLVNPSDLIRVSLVSSSWHQFVIENGLGKQLCLKLFPEISGIVHTIEMNNLIDTVGHKQNDCDELECLRKNHRIYTLLARAFNPFVRKDCISEAVIASSTDNYPEESIHNTLEPFDRIDTRASYWSSEGQNNPAVPETLLYKLMTKMCIVTEIHVQPFQAYFQYGFPIYSSKDVRFRMGHKLQSEMTDSSTSSNKSADDEFIWTYTSPEFPMVQENCLQKFKLPEPVLCIGGYMQVELLGRVQRQEMDGLYYICISHVQAVGRPLLPRFDIEICLIHQGGVL
;
A
#
# COMPACT_ATOMS: atom_id res chain seq x y z
N MET A 1 -39.07 -7.10 -42.00
CA MET A 1 -37.81 -6.64 -41.41
C MET A 1 -37.36 -7.74 -40.51
N ASP A 2 -36.35 -8.50 -40.93
CA ASP A 2 -35.79 -9.55 -40.08
C ASP A 2 -35.16 -8.87 -38.87
N TYR A 3 -35.57 -9.32 -37.69
CA TYR A 3 -35.00 -8.89 -36.42
C TYR A 3 -33.58 -9.48 -36.36
N CYS A 4 -32.62 -8.78 -36.96
CA CYS A 4 -31.21 -9.12 -36.84
C CYS A 4 -30.81 -8.80 -35.39
N GLY A 5 -31.00 -9.77 -34.49
CA GLY A 5 -30.63 -9.65 -33.08
C GLY A 5 -29.15 -9.29 -32.93
N ASP A 6 -28.82 -8.67 -31.79
CA ASP A 6 -27.44 -8.28 -31.52
C ASP A 6 -26.52 -9.53 -31.50
N PHE A 7 -25.28 -9.42 -31.95
CA PHE A 7 -24.34 -10.54 -32.06
C PHE A 7 -24.15 -11.27 -30.72
N ILE A 8 -24.17 -10.54 -29.60
CA ILE A 8 -24.10 -11.12 -28.25
C ILE A 8 -25.35 -11.93 -27.88
N GLU A 9 -26.52 -11.55 -28.41
CA GLU A 9 -27.78 -12.26 -28.22
C GLU A 9 -27.80 -13.55 -29.07
N LEU A 10 -27.28 -13.47 -30.30
CA LEU A 10 -27.17 -14.61 -31.21
C LEU A 10 -26.24 -15.72 -30.69
N LEU A 11 -25.14 -15.33 -30.03
CA LEU A 11 -24.20 -16.28 -29.42
C LEU A 11 -24.67 -16.83 -28.07
N GLY A 12 -25.59 -16.13 -27.40
CA GLY A 12 -25.98 -16.40 -26.03
C GLY A 12 -24.94 -15.96 -24.99
N PRO A 13 -25.37 -15.81 -23.72
CA PRO A 13 -24.57 -15.17 -22.68
C PRO A 13 -23.28 -15.93 -22.33
N ASP A 14 -23.31 -17.26 -22.31
CA ASP A 14 -22.16 -18.08 -21.93
C ASP A 14 -21.00 -17.98 -22.93
N ILE A 15 -21.33 -18.07 -24.23
CA ILE A 15 -20.33 -18.01 -25.31
C ILE A 15 -19.80 -16.58 -25.43
N SER A 16 -20.67 -15.58 -25.39
CA SER A 16 -20.30 -14.17 -25.40
C SER A 16 -19.36 -13.84 -24.24
N THR A 17 -19.67 -14.28 -23.02
CA THR A 17 -18.80 -14.10 -21.85
C THR A 17 -17.44 -14.75 -22.05
N LYS A 18 -17.38 -16.02 -22.50
CA LYS A 18 -16.11 -16.71 -22.76
C LYS A 18 -15.26 -15.99 -23.80
N ILE A 19 -15.86 -15.49 -24.87
CA ILE A 19 -15.15 -14.76 -25.93
C ILE A 19 -14.58 -13.45 -25.35
N LEU A 20 -15.41 -12.65 -24.69
CA LEU A 20 -15.01 -11.35 -24.13
C LEU A 20 -13.96 -11.49 -23.01
N MET A 21 -13.98 -12.60 -22.27
CA MET A 21 -12.98 -12.88 -21.23
C MET A 21 -11.61 -13.31 -21.77
N ASN A 22 -11.46 -13.46 -23.10
CA ASN A 22 -10.14 -13.57 -23.74
C ASN A 22 -9.47 -12.21 -23.94
N LEU A 23 -10.18 -11.09 -23.76
CA LEU A 23 -9.57 -9.77 -23.79
C LEU A 23 -8.60 -9.62 -22.61
N VAL A 24 -7.40 -9.16 -22.91
CA VAL A 24 -6.33 -8.97 -21.90
C VAL A 24 -6.18 -7.50 -21.54
N ASN A 25 -6.42 -6.59 -22.49
CA ASN A 25 -6.33 -5.16 -22.25
C ASN A 25 -7.67 -4.63 -21.69
N PRO A 26 -7.69 -4.03 -20.50
CA PRO A 26 -8.89 -3.42 -19.92
C PRO A 26 -9.55 -2.37 -20.83
N SER A 27 -8.77 -1.73 -21.71
CA SER A 27 -9.28 -0.77 -22.68
C SER A 27 -10.16 -1.41 -23.74
N ASP A 28 -9.93 -2.68 -24.08
CA ASP A 28 -10.72 -3.39 -25.09
C ASP A 28 -12.12 -3.69 -24.56
N LEU A 29 -12.26 -3.98 -23.26
CA LEU A 29 -13.57 -4.16 -22.64
C LEU A 29 -14.40 -2.87 -22.68
N ILE A 30 -13.75 -1.71 -22.51
CA ILE A 30 -14.43 -0.42 -22.68
C ILE A 30 -14.88 -0.23 -24.14
N ARG A 31 -14.05 -0.61 -25.12
CA ARG A 31 -14.41 -0.53 -26.55
C ARG A 31 -15.59 -1.43 -26.89
N VAL A 32 -15.62 -2.63 -26.34
CA VAL A 32 -16.74 -3.59 -26.43
C VAL A 32 -18.03 -2.95 -25.90
N SER A 33 -17.97 -2.27 -24.75
CA SER A 33 -19.10 -1.54 -24.19
C SER A 33 -19.57 -0.33 -25.01
N LEU A 34 -18.84 0.09 -26.04
CA LEU A 34 -19.20 1.21 -26.92
C LEU A 34 -19.86 0.76 -28.23
N VAL A 35 -19.96 -0.55 -28.49
CA VAL A 35 -20.52 -1.09 -29.74
C VAL A 35 -22.03 -0.81 -29.84
N SER A 36 -22.78 -1.07 -28.78
CA SER A 36 -24.22 -0.79 -28.68
C SER A 36 -24.65 -0.70 -27.21
N SER A 37 -25.88 -0.22 -26.95
CA SER A 37 -26.46 -0.24 -25.60
C SER A 37 -26.63 -1.67 -25.06
N SER A 38 -26.92 -2.66 -25.94
CA SER A 38 -27.04 -4.07 -25.55
C SER A 38 -25.68 -4.62 -25.09
N TRP A 39 -24.59 -4.32 -25.80
CA TRP A 39 -23.23 -4.70 -25.38
C TRP A 39 -22.82 -4.05 -24.07
N HIS A 40 -23.10 -2.76 -23.92
CA HIS A 40 -22.83 -2.03 -22.68
C HIS A 40 -23.52 -2.70 -21.48
N GLN A 41 -24.81 -2.97 -21.61
CA GLN A 41 -25.62 -3.60 -20.57
C GLN A 41 -25.12 -5.01 -20.28
N PHE A 42 -24.82 -5.80 -21.32
CA PHE A 42 -24.29 -7.15 -21.19
C PHE A 42 -22.98 -7.19 -20.38
N VAL A 43 -22.03 -6.29 -20.67
CA VAL A 43 -20.74 -6.21 -19.98
C VAL A 43 -20.93 -5.89 -18.49
N ILE A 44 -21.90 -5.04 -18.15
CA ILE A 44 -22.21 -4.62 -16.78
C ILE A 44 -22.91 -5.75 -16.01
N GLU A 45 -23.99 -6.30 -16.57
CA GLU A 45 -24.81 -7.33 -15.93
C GLU A 45 -24.01 -8.62 -15.67
N ASN A 46 -23.11 -8.99 -16.58
CA ASN A 46 -22.24 -10.15 -16.40
C ASN A 46 -20.95 -9.84 -15.61
N GLY A 47 -20.78 -8.60 -15.13
CA GLY A 47 -19.67 -8.22 -14.26
C GLY A 47 -18.29 -8.39 -14.91
N LEU A 48 -18.17 -8.30 -16.23
CA LEU A 48 -16.93 -8.64 -16.95
C LEU A 48 -15.74 -7.76 -16.55
N GLY A 49 -16.01 -6.51 -16.15
CA GLY A 49 -14.99 -5.60 -15.62
C GLY A 49 -14.35 -6.12 -14.33
N LYS A 50 -15.17 -6.62 -13.40
CA LYS A 50 -14.72 -7.26 -12.15
C LYS A 50 -13.92 -8.51 -12.45
N GLN A 51 -14.45 -9.39 -13.31
CA GLN A 51 -13.79 -10.63 -13.65
C GLN A 51 -12.43 -10.39 -14.32
N LEU A 52 -12.33 -9.45 -15.27
CA LEU A 52 -11.07 -9.08 -15.92
C LEU A 52 -10.06 -8.49 -14.91
N CYS A 53 -10.51 -7.60 -14.03
CA CYS A 53 -9.66 -7.01 -13.00
C CYS A 53 -9.07 -8.08 -12.07
N LEU A 54 -9.89 -9.00 -11.56
CA LEU A 54 -9.45 -10.10 -10.71
C LEU A 54 -8.54 -11.10 -11.45
N LYS A 55 -8.78 -11.30 -12.76
CA LYS A 55 -7.92 -12.14 -13.60
C LYS A 55 -6.53 -11.53 -13.77
N LEU A 56 -6.44 -10.20 -13.95
CA LEU A 56 -5.18 -9.48 -14.11
C LEU A 56 -4.45 -9.31 -12.77
N PHE A 57 -5.20 -9.13 -11.68
CA PHE A 57 -4.69 -8.83 -10.34
C PHE A 57 -5.41 -9.68 -9.28
N PRO A 58 -5.03 -10.96 -9.13
CA PRO A 58 -5.67 -11.86 -8.18
C PRO A 58 -5.58 -11.39 -6.73
N GLU A 59 -4.58 -10.57 -6.40
CA GLU A 59 -4.37 -10.01 -5.05
C GLU A 59 -5.54 -9.11 -4.63
N ILE A 60 -6.27 -8.53 -5.59
CA ILE A 60 -7.47 -7.72 -5.32
C ILE A 60 -8.57 -8.55 -4.68
N SER A 61 -8.62 -9.87 -4.94
CA SER A 61 -9.67 -10.74 -4.41
C SER A 61 -9.80 -10.67 -2.87
N GLY A 62 -8.68 -10.47 -2.16
CA GLY A 62 -8.67 -10.33 -0.71
C GLY A 62 -9.25 -9.01 -0.20
N ILE A 63 -9.28 -7.98 -1.05
CA ILE A 63 -9.74 -6.62 -0.69
C ILE A 63 -11.05 -6.22 -1.41
N VAL A 64 -11.69 -7.15 -2.12
CA VAL A 64 -12.97 -6.91 -2.82
C VAL A 64 -14.00 -6.30 -1.88
N HIS A 65 -14.16 -6.88 -0.70
CA HIS A 65 -15.09 -6.38 0.31
C HIS A 65 -14.72 -4.97 0.77
N THR A 66 -13.45 -4.68 0.99
CA THR A 66 -12.99 -3.33 1.38
C THR A 66 -13.25 -2.31 0.26
N ILE A 67 -13.02 -2.67 -1.00
CA ILE A 67 -13.27 -1.80 -2.16
C ILE A 67 -14.77 -1.52 -2.33
N GLU A 68 -15.59 -2.56 -2.19
CA GLU A 68 -17.05 -2.48 -2.36
C GLU A 68 -17.75 -1.82 -1.16
N MET A 69 -17.30 -2.06 0.07
CA MET A 69 -17.89 -1.49 1.30
C MET A 69 -17.43 -0.07 1.60
N ASN A 70 -16.18 0.30 1.31
CA ASN A 70 -15.67 1.63 1.67
C ASN A 70 -16.23 2.76 0.79
N ASN A 71 -17.19 2.49 -0.11
CA ASN A 71 -17.70 3.49 -1.05
C ASN A 71 -16.56 4.38 -1.55
N LEU A 72 -15.46 3.78 -2.02
CA LEU A 72 -14.29 4.53 -2.51
C LEU A 72 -14.64 5.51 -3.65
N ILE A 73 -15.91 5.43 -4.10
CA ILE A 73 -16.67 6.31 -4.97
C ILE A 73 -18.01 6.63 -4.29
N ASP A 74 -18.05 7.59 -3.36
CA ASP A 74 -19.25 8.41 -3.16
C ASP A 74 -19.15 9.59 -4.13
N THR A 75 -19.69 9.40 -5.34
CA THR A 75 -20.08 10.54 -6.17
C THR A 75 -21.23 11.23 -5.47
N VAL A 76 -20.94 12.38 -4.85
CA VAL A 76 -21.85 13.45 -4.42
C VAL A 76 -23.34 13.09 -4.52
N GLY A 77 -23.93 12.76 -3.37
CA GLY A 77 -25.35 12.97 -3.10
C GLY A 77 -26.33 11.97 -3.70
N HIS A 78 -26.41 10.76 -3.14
CA HIS A 78 -27.72 10.12 -3.04
C HIS A 78 -27.88 9.37 -1.74
N LYS A 79 -28.92 9.77 -1.00
CA LYS A 79 -29.32 9.15 0.26
C LYS A 79 -29.66 7.69 -0.02
N GLN A 80 -29.11 6.81 0.80
CA GLN A 80 -29.45 5.41 0.92
C GLN A 80 -30.97 5.24 1.00
N ASN A 81 -31.58 4.79 -0.09
CA ASN A 81 -32.95 4.27 -0.17
C ASN A 81 -32.98 3.36 -1.40
N ASP A 82 -33.31 2.08 -1.20
CA ASP A 82 -33.40 0.99 -2.19
C ASP A 82 -32.42 1.10 -3.37
N CYS A 83 -31.25 0.47 -3.22
CA CYS A 83 -30.26 0.40 -4.29
C CYS A 83 -30.84 -0.35 -5.49
N ASP A 84 -31.06 0.36 -6.60
CA ASP A 84 -31.29 -0.27 -7.89
C ASP A 84 -30.09 -1.19 -8.17
N GLU A 85 -30.33 -2.50 -8.23
CA GLU A 85 -29.30 -3.53 -8.45
C GLU A 85 -28.42 -3.19 -9.68
N LEU A 86 -29.04 -2.62 -10.71
CA LEU A 86 -28.37 -2.15 -11.91
C LEU A 86 -27.41 -0.98 -11.65
N GLU A 87 -27.75 -0.07 -10.74
CA GLU A 87 -26.87 1.04 -10.35
C GLU A 87 -25.63 0.52 -9.61
N CYS A 88 -25.80 -0.48 -8.73
CA CYS A 88 -24.70 -1.17 -8.07
C CYS A 88 -23.76 -1.83 -9.10
N LEU A 89 -24.32 -2.54 -10.09
CA LEU A 89 -23.55 -3.18 -11.15
C LEU A 89 -22.78 -2.15 -12.00
N ARG A 90 -23.40 -1.01 -12.33
CA ARG A 90 -22.74 0.11 -13.03
C ARG A 90 -21.59 0.70 -12.22
N LYS A 91 -21.80 0.93 -10.91
CA LYS A 91 -20.77 1.43 -9.99
C LYS A 91 -19.59 0.46 -9.93
N ASN A 92 -19.87 -0.83 -9.72
CA ASN A 92 -18.85 -1.88 -9.70
C ASN A 92 -18.08 -1.95 -11.03
N HIS A 93 -18.79 -1.93 -12.17
CA HIS A 93 -18.17 -1.93 -13.48
C HIS A 93 -17.17 -0.77 -13.63
N ARG A 94 -17.55 0.45 -13.21
CA ARG A 94 -16.67 1.63 -13.24
C ARG A 94 -15.44 1.46 -12.34
N ILE A 95 -15.62 0.99 -11.10
CA ILE A 95 -14.51 0.78 -10.15
C ILE A 95 -13.51 -0.23 -10.73
N TYR A 96 -13.97 -1.41 -11.11
CA TYR A 96 -13.06 -2.49 -11.54
C TYR A 96 -12.39 -2.20 -12.88
N THR A 97 -13.07 -1.52 -13.82
CA THR A 97 -12.43 -1.08 -15.07
C THR A 97 -11.38 0.01 -14.83
N LEU A 98 -11.62 0.93 -13.89
CA LEU A 98 -10.61 1.91 -13.46
C LEU A 98 -9.42 1.21 -12.80
N LEU A 99 -9.66 0.34 -11.82
CA LEU A 99 -8.60 -0.42 -11.14
C LEU A 99 -7.76 -1.23 -12.14
N ALA A 100 -8.40 -1.95 -13.07
CA ALA A 100 -7.72 -2.74 -14.07
C ALA A 100 -6.80 -1.87 -14.97
N ARG A 101 -7.19 -0.61 -15.23
CA ARG A 101 -6.38 0.38 -15.97
C ARG A 101 -5.37 1.12 -15.10
N ALA A 102 -5.60 1.17 -13.80
CA ALA A 102 -4.82 1.91 -12.83
C ALA A 102 -3.65 1.11 -12.28
N PHE A 103 -3.80 -0.19 -12.09
CA PHE A 103 -2.68 -1.00 -11.66
C PHE A 103 -1.60 -1.07 -12.72
N ASN A 104 -0.36 -0.81 -12.28
CA ASN A 104 0.79 -1.08 -13.11
C ASN A 104 0.87 -2.62 -13.33
N PRO A 105 0.89 -3.11 -14.58
CA PRO A 105 0.97 -4.55 -14.85
C PRO A 105 2.26 -5.16 -14.29
N PHE A 106 3.30 -4.35 -14.09
CA PHE A 106 4.56 -4.78 -13.51
C PHE A 106 4.51 -4.73 -11.97
N VAL A 107 4.76 -5.88 -11.34
CA VAL A 107 5.09 -5.95 -9.91
C VAL A 107 6.40 -5.19 -9.73
N ARG A 108 6.39 -4.15 -8.89
CA ARG A 108 7.63 -3.50 -8.50
C ARG A 108 8.27 -4.29 -7.36
N LYS A 109 9.59 -4.37 -7.36
CA LYS A 109 10.33 -4.96 -6.22
C LYS A 109 10.16 -4.13 -4.95
N ASP A 110 10.05 -2.81 -5.10
CA ASP A 110 9.89 -1.89 -3.98
C ASP A 110 8.89 -0.77 -4.32
N CYS A 111 7.95 -0.55 -3.42
CA CYS A 111 6.92 0.47 -3.47
C CYS A 111 7.26 1.70 -2.63
N ILE A 112 8.34 1.68 -1.84
CA ILE A 112 8.83 2.84 -1.09
C ILE A 112 9.45 3.85 -2.07
N SER A 113 9.16 5.14 -1.85
CA SER A 113 9.70 6.25 -2.64
C SER A 113 10.67 7.12 -1.86
N GLU A 114 10.32 7.42 -0.60
CA GLU A 114 11.13 8.26 0.27
C GLU A 114 11.03 7.78 1.72
N ALA A 115 12.14 7.90 2.44
CA ALA A 115 12.16 7.86 3.90
C ALA A 115 11.76 9.23 4.43
N VAL A 116 10.83 9.26 5.38
CA VAL A 116 10.23 10.50 5.89
C VAL A 116 10.85 10.89 7.23
N ILE A 117 10.78 10.00 8.22
CA ILE A 117 11.29 10.26 9.58
C ILE A 117 11.46 8.96 10.36
N ALA A 118 12.46 8.91 11.23
CA ALA A 118 12.58 7.90 12.28
C ALA A 118 12.22 8.53 13.64
N SER A 119 11.69 7.74 14.58
CA SER A 119 11.37 8.26 15.93
C SER A 119 12.58 8.78 16.69
N SER A 120 13.75 8.19 16.45
CA SER A 120 15.04 8.67 16.95
C SER A 120 16.15 8.36 15.95
N THR A 121 17.31 8.99 16.11
CA THR A 121 18.53 8.65 15.36
C THR A 121 19.74 9.02 16.20
N ASP A 122 20.66 8.07 16.42
CA ASP A 122 21.84 8.28 17.28
C ASP A 122 22.86 9.23 16.62
N ASN A 123 23.57 8.78 15.58
CA ASN A 123 24.58 9.58 14.90
C ASN A 123 24.04 10.16 13.59
N TYR A 124 23.19 11.19 13.67
CA TYR A 124 22.66 11.87 12.48
C TYR A 124 23.72 12.82 11.87
N PRO A 125 23.89 12.85 10.53
CA PRO A 125 23.14 12.12 9.49
C PRO A 125 23.70 10.75 9.14
N GLU A 126 24.80 10.32 9.77
CA GLU A 126 25.55 9.16 9.33
C GLU A 126 24.74 7.85 9.39
N GLU A 127 23.91 7.71 10.41
CA GLU A 127 23.06 6.55 10.69
C GLU A 127 21.58 6.89 10.44
N SER A 128 21.31 7.72 9.44
CA SER A 128 19.95 8.17 9.15
C SER A 128 19.07 7.09 8.50
N ILE A 129 17.75 7.28 8.64
CA ILE A 129 16.73 6.45 7.96
C ILE A 129 16.93 6.36 6.44
N HIS A 130 17.54 7.37 5.80
CA HIS A 130 17.77 7.35 4.35
C HIS A 130 18.65 6.18 3.89
N ASN A 131 19.54 5.69 4.76
CA ASN A 131 20.39 4.55 4.45
C ASN A 131 19.58 3.25 4.24
N THR A 132 18.37 3.17 4.81
CA THR A 132 17.50 1.98 4.69
C THR A 132 16.87 1.80 3.31
N LEU A 133 16.91 2.83 2.46
CA LEU A 133 16.39 2.75 1.09
C LEU A 133 17.31 1.95 0.17
N GLU A 134 18.60 1.86 0.51
CA GLU A 134 19.57 1.11 -0.27
C GLU A 134 19.63 -0.36 0.19
N PRO A 135 19.69 -1.33 -0.73
CA PRO A 135 19.67 -2.76 -0.38
C PRO A 135 20.99 -3.28 0.21
N PHE A 136 22.03 -2.45 0.27
CA PHE A 136 23.35 -2.83 0.73
C PHE A 136 23.66 -2.18 2.08
N ASP A 137 24.07 -2.98 3.05
CA ASP A 137 24.52 -2.53 4.38
C ASP A 137 25.96 -1.97 4.38
N ARG A 138 26.59 -1.95 3.20
CA ARG A 138 27.90 -1.37 2.92
C ARG A 138 27.88 -0.62 1.60
N ILE A 139 28.23 0.67 1.65
CA ILE A 139 28.45 1.50 0.47
C ILE A 139 29.92 1.90 0.48
N ASP A 140 30.66 1.46 -0.54
CA ASP A 140 32.11 1.51 -0.59
C ASP A 140 32.77 0.89 0.66
N THR A 141 33.40 1.70 1.50
CA THR A 141 34.05 1.27 2.74
C THR A 141 33.23 1.61 3.99
N ARG A 142 32.03 2.17 3.82
CA ARG A 142 31.20 2.70 4.90
C ARG A 142 29.99 1.81 5.17
N ALA A 143 29.67 1.64 6.45
CA ALA A 143 28.45 1.00 6.88
C ALA A 143 27.22 1.87 6.55
N SER A 144 26.20 1.26 5.95
CA SER A 144 24.94 1.89 5.56
C SER A 144 23.79 1.27 6.34
N TYR A 145 23.32 1.98 7.35
CA TYR A 145 22.20 1.56 8.19
C TYR A 145 21.58 2.76 8.90
N TRP A 146 20.36 2.58 9.39
CA TRP A 146 19.77 3.45 10.40
C TRP A 146 20.06 2.91 11.80
N SER A 147 20.30 3.80 12.77
CA SER A 147 20.47 3.47 14.19
C SER A 147 19.54 4.31 15.06
N SER A 148 18.82 3.67 15.97
CA SER A 148 18.05 4.36 17.02
C SER A 148 18.96 5.01 18.06
N GLU A 149 18.48 6.00 18.80
CA GLU A 149 19.11 6.38 20.08
C GLU A 149 19.09 5.24 21.10
N GLY A 150 20.08 5.23 21.99
CA GLY A 150 20.22 4.24 23.05
C GLY A 150 19.11 4.33 24.10
N GLN A 151 18.58 3.18 24.53
CA GLN A 151 17.54 3.11 25.56
C GLN A 151 17.89 2.15 26.70
N ASN A 152 17.58 2.55 27.93
CA ASN A 152 17.73 1.66 29.09
C ASN A 152 16.64 0.58 29.13
N ASN A 153 15.41 0.97 28.79
CA ASN A 153 14.26 0.07 28.78
C ASN A 153 14.14 -0.59 27.39
N PRO A 154 14.33 -1.93 27.29
CA PRO A 154 14.23 -2.62 26.01
C PRO A 154 12.81 -2.66 25.45
N ALA A 155 11.78 -2.33 26.24
CA ALA A 155 10.39 -2.31 25.77
C ALA A 155 10.03 -1.03 24.99
N VAL A 156 10.90 -0.01 24.97
CA VAL A 156 10.65 1.23 24.21
C VAL A 156 10.78 0.94 22.71
N PRO A 157 9.70 1.09 21.93
CA PRO A 157 9.72 0.79 20.50
C PRO A 157 10.43 1.88 19.70
N GLU A 158 10.72 1.57 18.45
CA GLU A 158 11.15 2.55 17.45
C GLU A 158 10.26 2.47 16.21
N THR A 159 10.20 3.55 15.45
CA THR A 159 9.37 3.68 14.27
C THR A 159 10.15 4.28 13.11
N LEU A 160 9.95 3.73 11.92
CA LEU A 160 10.48 4.24 10.66
C LEU A 160 9.32 4.53 9.72
N LEU A 161 9.15 5.79 9.35
CA LEU A 161 8.09 6.25 8.47
C LEU A 161 8.60 6.41 7.04
N TYR A 162 7.86 5.82 6.11
CA TYR A 162 8.11 5.87 4.68
C TYR A 162 6.87 6.37 3.94
N LYS A 163 7.12 6.96 2.77
CA LYS A 163 6.09 7.23 1.79
C LYS A 163 6.25 6.30 0.61
N LEU A 164 5.13 5.88 0.07
CA LEU A 164 5.04 5.00 -1.09
C LEU A 164 5.12 5.80 -2.39
N MET A 165 5.35 5.10 -3.50
CA MET A 165 5.44 5.69 -4.84
C MET A 165 4.16 6.42 -5.27
N THR A 166 3.01 5.99 -4.77
CA THR A 166 1.70 6.55 -5.07
C THR A 166 0.84 6.59 -3.82
N LYS A 167 -0.21 7.43 -3.83
CA LYS A 167 -1.14 7.53 -2.69
C LYS A 167 -1.99 6.27 -2.54
N MET A 168 -2.10 5.48 -3.59
CA MET A 168 -2.75 4.18 -3.55
C MET A 168 -1.81 3.07 -4.00
N CYS A 169 -1.63 2.07 -3.14
CA CYS A 169 -0.78 0.91 -3.41
C CYS A 169 -1.36 -0.33 -2.74
N ILE A 170 -1.41 -1.45 -3.45
CA ILE A 170 -1.62 -2.75 -2.82
C ILE A 170 -0.28 -3.23 -2.32
N VAL A 171 -0.15 -3.52 -1.03
CA VAL A 171 1.05 -4.08 -0.41
C VAL A 171 0.75 -5.51 0.02
N THR A 172 1.66 -6.43 -0.27
CA THR A 172 1.51 -7.86 0.06
C THR A 172 2.56 -8.33 1.05
N GLU A 173 3.76 -7.76 0.98
CA GLU A 173 4.87 -8.12 1.86
C GLU A 173 5.67 -6.87 2.21
N ILE A 174 6.23 -6.84 3.42
CA ILE A 174 7.23 -5.86 3.82
C ILE A 174 8.48 -6.64 4.19
N HIS A 175 9.63 -6.23 3.69
CA HIS A 175 10.90 -6.85 3.97
C HIS A 175 11.76 -5.91 4.80
N VAL A 176 12.42 -6.44 5.82
CA VAL A 176 13.28 -5.67 6.74
C VAL A 176 14.55 -6.45 7.01
N GLN A 177 15.69 -5.77 6.95
CA GLN A 177 17.01 -6.34 7.23
C GLN A 177 17.63 -5.67 8.46
N PRO A 178 17.80 -6.39 9.59
CA PRO A 178 18.59 -5.90 10.70
C PRO A 178 20.06 -5.72 10.34
N PHE A 179 20.73 -4.76 10.97
CA PHE A 179 22.15 -4.52 10.76
C PHE A 179 23.02 -5.34 11.72
N GLN A 180 24.10 -5.89 11.17
CA GLN A 180 25.19 -6.46 11.95
C GLN A 180 26.34 -5.46 12.05
N ALA A 181 26.69 -5.06 13.28
CA ALA A 181 27.81 -4.17 13.53
C ALA A 181 29.14 -4.93 13.39
N TYR A 182 29.53 -5.21 12.15
CA TYR A 182 30.73 -5.97 11.82
C TYR A 182 32.05 -5.31 12.25
N PHE A 183 31.99 -4.04 12.66
CA PHE A 183 33.10 -3.28 13.22
C PHE A 183 33.21 -3.40 14.75
N GLN A 184 32.26 -4.06 15.41
CA GLN A 184 32.28 -4.32 16.85
C GLN A 184 32.69 -5.77 17.14
N TYR A 185 33.27 -5.99 18.33
CA TYR A 185 33.66 -7.33 18.77
C TYR A 185 32.43 -8.26 18.89
N GLY A 186 32.56 -9.51 18.46
CA GLY A 186 31.46 -10.47 18.45
C GLY A 186 30.42 -10.27 17.34
N PHE A 187 30.57 -9.23 16.52
CA PHE A 187 29.70 -8.91 15.38
C PHE A 187 28.20 -8.90 15.76
N PRO A 188 27.80 -8.11 16.76
CA PRO A 188 26.45 -8.12 17.30
C PRO A 188 25.42 -7.66 16.26
N ILE A 189 24.20 -8.19 16.39
CA ILE A 189 23.06 -7.87 15.54
C ILE A 189 22.08 -7.05 16.34
N TYR A 190 21.88 -5.80 15.92
CA TYR A 190 20.99 -4.86 16.60
C TYR A 190 19.61 -4.93 15.97
N SER A 191 18.82 -5.93 16.36
CA SER A 191 17.46 -6.10 15.83
C SER A 191 16.38 -5.94 16.91
N SER A 192 15.11 -6.00 16.48
CA SER A 192 13.96 -6.07 17.38
C SER A 192 13.55 -7.52 17.62
N LYS A 193 12.72 -7.75 18.65
CA LYS A 193 12.08 -9.06 18.88
C LYS A 193 10.97 -9.30 17.87
N ASP A 194 10.17 -8.27 17.66
CA ASP A 194 9.02 -8.30 16.79
C ASP A 194 8.98 -7.03 15.93
N VAL A 195 8.24 -7.09 14.83
CA VAL A 195 7.98 -5.96 13.93
C VAL A 195 6.49 -5.90 13.62
N ARG A 196 5.96 -4.67 13.51
CA ARG A 196 4.57 -4.41 13.11
C ARG A 196 4.54 -3.33 12.04
N PHE A 197 3.56 -3.40 11.14
CA PHE A 197 3.44 -2.48 10.02
C PHE A 197 2.11 -1.73 10.12
N ARG A 198 2.16 -0.42 9.89
CA ARG A 198 0.97 0.43 9.75
C ARG A 198 0.93 1.09 8.39
N MET A 199 -0.26 1.27 7.84
CA MET A 199 -0.47 1.96 6.56
C MET A 199 -1.61 2.96 6.69
N GLY A 200 -1.46 4.11 6.03
CA GLY A 200 -2.43 5.19 6.19
C GLY A 200 -2.10 6.45 5.42
N HIS A 201 -2.66 7.57 5.90
CA HIS A 201 -2.54 8.88 5.29
C HIS A 201 -2.16 9.95 6.31
N LYS A 202 -1.52 11.01 5.81
CA LYS A 202 -1.22 12.21 6.59
C LYS A 202 -2.48 13.07 6.74
N LEU A 203 -2.70 13.60 7.93
CA LEU A 203 -3.73 14.60 8.22
C LEU A 203 -3.38 15.88 7.43
N GLN A 204 -4.28 16.39 6.60
CA GLN A 204 -4.08 17.73 6.04
C GLN A 204 -4.25 18.73 7.18
N SER A 205 -3.17 19.40 7.57
CA SER A 205 -3.29 20.62 8.36
C SER A 205 -4.04 21.63 7.49
N GLU A 206 -5.30 21.92 7.83
CA GLU A 206 -5.99 23.07 7.25
C GLU A 206 -5.11 24.31 7.43
N MET A 207 -5.02 25.09 6.36
CA MET A 207 -4.32 26.37 6.29
C MET A 207 -4.70 27.26 7.49
N THR A 208 -3.90 27.22 8.53
CA THR A 208 -3.89 28.22 9.59
C THR A 208 -2.44 28.60 9.82
N ASP A 209 -2.07 29.71 9.19
CA ASP A 209 -0.96 30.56 9.63
C ASP A 209 -1.16 30.89 11.11
N SER A 210 -0.61 30.08 12.00
CA SER A 210 -0.38 30.49 13.37
C SER A 210 0.80 29.71 13.94
N SER A 211 1.92 30.42 13.98
CA SER A 211 3.05 30.19 14.85
C SER A 211 2.62 29.75 16.24
N THR A 212 2.64 28.44 16.50
CA THR A 212 2.74 27.92 17.86
C THR A 212 3.42 26.56 17.81
N SER A 213 4.72 26.59 18.09
CA SER A 213 5.53 25.44 18.49
C SER A 213 4.85 24.71 19.64
N SER A 214 4.28 23.54 19.34
CA SER A 214 3.90 22.57 20.35
C SER A 214 4.38 21.20 19.88
N ASN A 215 5.05 20.48 20.78
CA ASN A 215 5.57 19.14 20.60
C ASN A 215 4.42 18.16 20.27
N LYS A 216 3.94 18.16 19.03
CA LYS A 216 3.06 17.11 18.52
C LYS A 216 3.95 15.93 18.18
N SER A 217 3.63 14.77 18.74
CA SER A 217 4.31 13.54 18.38
C SER A 217 4.02 13.25 16.90
N ALA A 218 4.96 12.64 16.18
CA ALA A 218 4.76 12.32 14.77
C ALA A 218 3.50 11.44 14.54
N ASP A 219 3.04 10.71 15.56
CA ASP A 219 1.83 9.87 15.50
C ASP A 219 0.52 10.70 15.43
N ASP A 220 0.52 11.95 15.92
CA ASP A 220 -0.66 12.83 15.88
C ASP A 220 -0.95 13.41 14.48
N GLU A 221 -0.04 13.22 13.53
CA GLU A 221 -0.16 13.73 12.16
C GLU A 221 -0.66 12.69 11.15
N PHE A 222 -0.78 11.41 11.53
CA PHE A 222 -1.15 10.34 10.61
C PHE A 222 -2.38 9.56 11.11
N ILE A 223 -3.25 9.20 10.17
CA ILE A 223 -4.37 8.28 10.41
C ILE A 223 -4.02 6.94 9.81
N TRP A 224 -3.84 5.94 10.68
CA TRP A 224 -3.58 4.56 10.31
C TRP A 224 -4.89 3.84 10.01
N THR A 225 -5.08 3.41 8.76
CA THR A 225 -6.26 2.65 8.33
C THR A 225 -6.04 1.14 8.39
N TYR A 226 -4.77 0.72 8.51
CA TYR A 226 -4.38 -0.67 8.69
C TYR A 226 -3.23 -0.78 9.67
N THR A 227 -3.30 -1.81 10.52
CA THR A 227 -2.24 -2.25 11.43
C THR A 227 -2.13 -3.77 11.32
N SER A 228 -0.93 -4.27 11.03
CA SER A 228 -0.68 -5.70 10.94
C SER A 228 -0.62 -6.37 12.32
N PRO A 229 -0.69 -7.71 12.38
CA PRO A 229 -0.18 -8.45 13.53
C PRO A 229 1.31 -8.15 13.76
N GLU A 230 1.81 -8.52 14.94
CA GLU A 230 3.23 -8.53 15.24
C GLU A 230 3.87 -9.78 14.61
N PHE A 231 5.01 -9.59 13.96
CA PHE A 231 5.78 -10.67 13.37
C PHE A 231 7.10 -10.83 14.12
N PRO A 232 7.49 -12.05 14.50
CA PRO A 232 8.79 -12.29 15.12
C PRO A 232 9.91 -11.99 14.14
N MET A 233 10.91 -11.23 14.58
CA MET A 233 12.11 -10.90 13.81
C MET A 233 13.28 -11.79 14.27
N VAL A 234 13.91 -12.48 13.30
CA VAL A 234 15.09 -13.29 13.60
C VAL A 234 16.30 -12.40 13.79
N GLN A 235 17.24 -12.83 14.63
CA GLN A 235 18.44 -12.07 14.99
C GLN A 235 19.55 -12.34 13.97
N GLU A 236 19.28 -12.11 12.69
CA GLU A 236 20.18 -12.38 11.56
C GLU A 236 20.26 -11.18 10.61
N ASN A 237 21.45 -10.90 10.08
CA ASN A 237 21.66 -9.88 9.04
C ASN A 237 21.29 -10.42 7.66
N CYS A 238 20.00 -10.62 7.44
CA CYS A 238 19.43 -11.02 6.17
C CYS A 238 18.13 -10.26 5.91
N LEU A 239 17.76 -10.12 4.64
CA LEU A 239 16.48 -9.49 4.28
C LEU A 239 15.33 -10.44 4.62
N GLN A 240 14.69 -10.19 5.77
CA GLN A 240 13.58 -11.00 6.27
C GLN A 240 12.29 -10.57 5.60
N LYS A 241 11.44 -11.54 5.23
CA LYS A 241 10.22 -11.29 4.47
C LYS A 241 8.99 -11.48 5.36
N PHE A 242 8.24 -10.41 5.57
CA PHE A 242 7.01 -10.42 6.35
C PHE A 242 5.81 -10.35 5.42
N LYS A 243 5.17 -11.50 5.21
CA LYS A 243 3.95 -11.60 4.39
C LYS A 243 2.74 -11.17 5.21
N LEU A 244 1.97 -10.24 4.68
CA LEU A 244 0.72 -9.81 5.31
C LEU A 244 -0.32 -10.93 5.25
N PRO A 245 -1.21 -11.06 6.25
CA PRO A 245 -2.27 -12.08 6.26
C PRO A 245 -3.14 -12.03 4.99
N GLU A 246 -3.43 -10.80 4.55
CA GLU A 246 -4.13 -10.49 3.30
C GLU A 246 -3.44 -9.30 2.62
N PRO A 247 -3.54 -9.16 1.28
CA PRO A 247 -3.10 -7.95 0.59
C PRO A 247 -3.79 -6.71 1.18
N VAL A 248 -3.06 -5.62 1.33
CA VAL A 248 -3.57 -4.39 1.96
C VAL A 248 -3.58 -3.26 0.94
N LEU A 249 -4.74 -2.62 0.78
CA LEU A 249 -4.85 -1.37 0.04
C LEU A 249 -4.43 -0.20 0.94
N CYS A 250 -3.20 0.28 0.78
CA CYS A 250 -2.74 1.50 1.42
C CYS A 250 -3.39 2.71 0.73
N ILE A 251 -4.14 3.52 1.50
CA ILE A 251 -4.77 4.77 1.07
C ILE A 251 -4.06 5.91 1.80
N GLY A 252 -3.45 6.83 1.04
CA GLY A 252 -2.65 7.93 1.54
C GLY A 252 -1.19 7.87 1.16
N GLY A 253 -0.69 6.66 0.90
CA GLY A 253 0.69 6.43 0.47
C GLY A 253 1.71 6.54 1.59
N TYR A 254 1.35 6.28 2.84
CA TYR A 254 2.30 6.23 3.96
C TYR A 254 2.31 4.86 4.62
N MET A 255 3.50 4.42 5.01
CA MET A 255 3.75 3.16 5.70
C MET A 255 4.73 3.39 6.86
N GLN A 256 4.42 2.85 8.03
CA GLN A 256 5.30 2.88 9.20
C GLN A 256 5.72 1.46 9.57
N VAL A 257 7.01 1.28 9.84
CA VAL A 257 7.58 0.08 10.45
C VAL A 257 7.78 0.35 11.93
N GLU A 258 7.11 -0.41 12.80
CA GLU A 258 7.29 -0.36 14.25
C GLU A 258 8.16 -1.53 14.70
N LEU A 259 9.29 -1.23 15.32
CA LEU A 259 10.29 -2.18 15.80
C LEU A 259 10.12 -2.35 17.30
N LEU A 260 9.72 -3.56 17.72
CA LEU A 260 9.22 -3.84 19.06
C LEU A 260 10.21 -4.72 19.83
N GLY A 261 10.60 -4.27 21.02
CA GLY A 261 11.47 -5.02 21.91
C GLY A 261 12.93 -5.03 21.44
N ARG A 262 13.78 -4.23 22.06
CA ARG A 262 15.21 -4.20 21.77
C ARG A 262 15.90 -5.45 22.31
N VAL A 263 16.80 -6.03 21.52
CA VAL A 263 17.49 -7.29 21.88
C VAL A 263 18.93 -7.04 22.33
N GLN A 264 19.68 -6.26 21.57
CA GLN A 264 21.12 -6.11 21.74
C GLN A 264 21.47 -4.86 22.57
N ARG A 265 22.43 -5.02 23.50
CA ARG A 265 23.07 -3.90 24.19
C ARG A 265 24.41 -3.57 23.56
N GLN A 266 24.72 -2.28 23.48
CA GLN A 266 26.05 -1.82 23.11
C GLN A 266 26.98 -1.88 24.32
N GLU A 267 28.20 -2.37 24.12
CA GLU A 267 29.16 -2.56 25.23
C GLU A 267 29.70 -1.24 25.79
N MET A 268 29.72 -0.18 24.97
CA MET A 268 30.32 1.11 25.31
C MET A 268 29.57 1.85 26.42
N ASP A 269 28.24 1.77 26.40
CA ASP A 269 27.34 2.50 27.31
C ASP A 269 26.32 1.59 28.03
N GLY A 270 26.21 0.33 27.63
CA GLY A 270 25.26 -0.64 28.20
C GLY A 270 23.81 -0.41 27.80
N LEU A 271 23.53 0.47 26.83
CA LEU A 271 22.18 0.79 26.36
C LEU A 271 21.73 -0.14 25.22
N TYR A 272 20.43 -0.24 25.04
CA TYR A 272 19.82 -1.01 23.96
C TYR A 272 19.62 -0.18 22.70
N TYR A 273 20.01 -0.75 21.56
CA TYR A 273 19.91 -0.13 20.24
C TYR A 273 19.18 -1.04 19.25
N ILE A 274 18.58 -0.45 18.22
CA ILE A 274 18.07 -1.14 17.04
C ILE A 274 18.71 -0.50 15.82
N CYS A 275 19.22 -1.32 14.91
CA CYS A 275 19.82 -0.88 13.67
C CYS A 275 19.22 -1.63 12.47
N ILE A 276 18.79 -0.90 11.44
CA ILE A 276 18.16 -1.47 10.23
C ILE A 276 18.97 -1.08 9.01
N SER A 277 19.37 -2.06 8.21
CA SER A 277 20.11 -1.85 6.96
C SER A 277 19.21 -1.54 5.79
N HIS A 278 18.09 -2.23 5.67
CA HIS A 278 17.22 -2.09 4.50
C HIS A 278 15.75 -2.34 4.85
N VAL A 279 14.87 -1.55 4.23
CA VAL A 279 13.41 -1.76 4.24
C VAL A 279 12.90 -1.72 2.80
N GLN A 280 12.03 -2.66 2.45
CA GLN A 280 11.39 -2.76 1.14
C GLN A 280 9.91 -3.08 1.30
N ALA A 281 9.04 -2.41 0.54
CA ALA A 281 7.62 -2.75 0.48
C ALA A 281 7.31 -3.41 -0.87
N VAL A 282 6.88 -4.67 -0.86
CA VAL A 282 6.53 -5.40 -2.08
C VAL A 282 5.04 -5.26 -2.36
N GLY A 283 4.71 -4.85 -3.59
CA GLY A 283 3.33 -4.62 -3.97
C GLY A 283 3.13 -4.08 -5.38
N ARG A 284 1.96 -3.47 -5.57
CA ARG A 284 1.52 -2.87 -6.83
C ARG A 284 1.01 -1.45 -6.59
N PRO A 285 1.78 -0.41 -6.97
CA PRO A 285 1.29 0.94 -6.96
C PRO A 285 0.26 1.15 -8.08
N LEU A 286 -0.74 1.99 -7.84
CA LEU A 286 -1.59 2.51 -8.91
C LEU A 286 -0.78 3.51 -9.75
N LEU A 287 -1.20 3.78 -10.97
CA LEU A 287 -0.58 4.80 -11.81
C LEU A 287 -0.93 6.20 -11.24
N PRO A 288 0.05 7.13 -11.13
CA PRO A 288 -0.14 8.44 -10.50
C PRO A 288 -1.31 9.27 -11.05
N ARG A 289 -1.68 9.07 -12.33
CA ARG A 289 -2.83 9.74 -12.95
C ARG A 289 -4.18 9.43 -12.26
N PHE A 290 -4.25 8.36 -11.47
CA PHE A 290 -5.43 7.98 -10.71
C PHE A 290 -5.37 8.42 -9.24
N ASP A 291 -4.27 9.03 -8.78
CA ASP A 291 -4.15 9.56 -7.41
C ASP A 291 -5.11 10.75 -7.17
N ILE A 292 -5.49 11.48 -8.23
CA ILE A 292 -6.34 12.67 -8.14
C ILE A 292 -7.82 12.29 -8.01
N GLU A 293 -8.28 11.27 -8.75
CA GLU A 293 -9.70 10.90 -8.78
C GLU A 293 -10.16 10.23 -7.48
N ILE A 294 -9.28 9.55 -6.74
CA ILE A 294 -9.68 8.79 -5.54
C ILE A 294 -9.40 9.56 -4.24
N CYS A 295 -8.40 10.45 -4.20
CA CYS A 295 -8.16 11.30 -3.03
C CYS A 295 -9.22 12.40 -2.84
N LEU A 296 -9.81 12.93 -3.92
CA LEU A 296 -10.90 13.92 -3.82
C LEU A 296 -12.18 13.32 -3.20
N ILE A 297 -12.35 12.01 -3.29
CA ILE A 297 -13.53 11.29 -2.80
C ILE A 297 -13.45 11.04 -1.28
N HIS A 298 -12.24 10.92 -0.72
CA HIS A 298 -12.05 10.69 0.72
C HIS A 298 -12.17 11.97 1.58
N GLN A 299 -12.16 13.15 0.95
CA GLN A 299 -12.11 14.44 1.65
C GLN A 299 -13.44 15.19 1.74
N GLY A 300 -14.58 14.59 1.34
CA GLY A 300 -15.88 15.24 1.48
C GLY A 300 -15.98 16.61 0.77
N GLY A 301 -15.27 16.78 -0.35
CA GLY A 301 -15.25 18.02 -1.12
C GLY A 301 -16.57 18.26 -1.86
N VAL A 302 -17.41 19.10 -1.25
CA VAL A 302 -18.56 19.77 -1.87
C VAL A 302 -18.11 20.51 -3.13
N LEU A 303 -18.76 20.25 -4.27
CA LEU A 303 -18.87 21.23 -5.35
C LEU A 303 -19.89 22.30 -4.94
#